data_AF-A0A383VC66-F1
#
_entry.id   AF-A0A383VC66-F1
#
_cell.length_a   1.000
_cell.length_b   1.000
_cell.length_c   1.000
_cell.angle_alpha   90.00
_cell.angle_beta   90.00
_cell.angle_gamma   90.00
#
_symmetry.space_group_name_H-M   'P 1'
#
loop_
_entity.id
_entity.type
_entity.pdbx_description
1 polymer ?
#
loop_
_entity_poly.entity_id
_entity_poly.type
_entity_poly.pdbx_seq_one_letter_code
_entity_poly.pdbx_strand_id
1 'polypeptide(L)'
;MADGMPGVFSPGNPAAFQANYTAGQDLLAQLEALAASRAAVERLRSSAAAAGWAKRWNLPVYFSLVFQDIAGTFDAAAKASQLQQASPSQHQQQPQLRLAVSAALWAALQRCIAADVFLQALADRFAKLAFQLLVRYDSWLQDVASTRQAALAAPTAAPGTAAGPAAAGAAAPGSPAAGAGAAGGTAAAAGPAGWAGSMGAEECAAICADANALQRLVVGSFSSHLAGLLAGLPGDVVAQLTETLTQLAGNIAQHGQQVLLLIGGDVLERCMAMVRQLKGITATYRMTAKGPPVRHSHYVAGVLQPLRQLLETGGPVQQLPDALKLLLARDVINNVNDRCNALSEELLTTVKKTESSLKRLKKSRPGEDAAAAGAAAAMSMASHGRQIARFGLAAEQLNSFKQLLATVTPPEQQQQQQQELQQQQEQQRGSIAEQP
;
A
#
# COMPACT_ATOMS: atom_id res chain seq x y z
N MET A 1 -4.24 -46.22 -35.65
CA MET A 1 -5.13 -45.61 -34.62
C MET A 1 -5.22 -44.09 -34.75
N ALA A 2 -4.10 -43.35 -34.85
CA ALA A 2 -4.13 -41.88 -34.93
C ALA A 2 -4.87 -41.31 -36.16
N ASP A 3 -4.77 -41.94 -37.33
CA ASP A 3 -5.44 -41.44 -38.55
C ASP A 3 -6.97 -41.62 -38.55
N GLY A 4 -7.51 -42.40 -37.59
CA GLY A 4 -8.95 -42.60 -37.43
C GLY A 4 -9.63 -41.66 -36.43
N MET A 5 -8.87 -40.87 -35.66
CA MET A 5 -9.40 -40.01 -34.59
C MET A 5 -8.63 -38.68 -34.48
N PRO A 6 -8.70 -37.79 -35.49
CA PRO A 6 -7.93 -36.54 -35.51
C PRO A 6 -8.30 -35.58 -34.35
N GLY A 7 -9.51 -35.70 -33.80
CA GLY A 7 -9.97 -34.89 -32.66
C GLY A 7 -9.22 -35.14 -31.36
N VAL A 8 -8.53 -36.29 -31.21
CA VAL A 8 -7.81 -36.67 -29.98
C VAL A 8 -6.67 -35.70 -29.65
N PHE A 9 -6.04 -35.14 -30.68
CA PHE A 9 -4.92 -34.21 -30.56
C PHE A 9 -5.33 -32.74 -30.69
N SER A 10 -6.64 -32.46 -30.79
CA SER A 10 -7.12 -31.10 -31.03
C SER A 10 -7.03 -30.26 -29.74
N PRO A 11 -6.29 -29.13 -29.73
CA PRO A 11 -6.22 -28.26 -28.57
C PRO A 11 -7.50 -27.44 -28.34
N GLY A 12 -8.46 -27.46 -29.29
CA GLY A 12 -9.69 -26.66 -29.22
C GLY A 12 -10.60 -26.96 -28.02
N ASN A 13 -10.40 -28.10 -27.35
CA ASN A 13 -10.93 -28.37 -26.02
C ASN A 13 -9.74 -28.65 -25.07
N PRO A 14 -9.28 -27.67 -24.28
CA PRO A 14 -8.11 -27.82 -23.43
C PRO A 14 -8.22 -28.99 -22.43
N ALA A 15 -9.39 -29.19 -21.81
CA ALA A 15 -9.58 -30.27 -20.84
C ALA A 15 -9.42 -31.65 -21.48
N ALA A 16 -10.06 -31.86 -22.66
CA ALA A 16 -9.90 -33.10 -23.40
C ALA A 16 -8.47 -33.29 -23.92
N PHE A 17 -7.83 -32.23 -24.40
CA PHE A 17 -6.44 -32.27 -24.85
C PHE A 17 -5.48 -32.65 -23.71
N GLN A 18 -5.65 -32.08 -22.52
CA GLN A 18 -4.82 -32.37 -21.35
C GLN A 18 -4.97 -33.84 -20.91
N ALA A 19 -6.20 -34.33 -20.82
CA ALA A 19 -6.48 -35.71 -20.45
C ALA A 19 -5.88 -36.70 -21.47
N ASN A 20 -6.07 -36.43 -22.77
CA ASN A 20 -5.53 -37.25 -23.85
C ASN A 20 -3.99 -37.21 -23.88
N TYR A 21 -3.40 -36.03 -23.68
CA TYR A 21 -1.95 -35.87 -23.64
C TYR A 21 -1.35 -36.68 -22.48
N THR A 22 -1.93 -36.56 -21.29
CA THR A 22 -1.48 -37.29 -20.09
C THR A 22 -1.57 -38.79 -20.29
N ALA A 23 -2.73 -39.30 -20.74
CA ALA A 23 -2.88 -40.72 -21.08
C ALA A 23 -1.89 -41.17 -22.16
N GLY A 24 -1.58 -40.30 -23.13
CA GLY A 24 -0.57 -40.54 -24.15
C GLY A 24 0.87 -40.62 -23.62
N GLN A 25 1.21 -39.80 -22.61
CA GLN A 25 2.50 -39.89 -21.92
C GLN A 25 2.58 -41.13 -21.02
N ASP A 26 1.51 -41.49 -20.34
CA ASP A 26 1.45 -42.72 -19.51
C ASP A 26 1.62 -43.97 -20.36
N LEU A 27 1.00 -44.02 -21.53
CA LEU A 27 1.21 -45.10 -22.51
C LEU A 27 2.68 -45.17 -22.93
N LEU A 28 3.30 -44.03 -23.23
CA LEU A 28 4.72 -43.99 -23.60
C LEU A 28 5.61 -44.48 -22.45
N ALA A 29 5.33 -44.08 -21.21
CA ALA A 29 6.04 -44.54 -20.02
C ALA A 29 5.90 -46.07 -19.82
N GLN A 30 4.70 -46.63 -20.06
CA GLN A 30 4.49 -48.07 -20.02
C GLN A 30 5.27 -48.80 -21.11
N LEU A 31 5.33 -48.26 -22.33
CA LEU A 31 6.15 -48.84 -23.41
C LEU A 31 7.65 -48.78 -23.09
N GLU A 32 8.11 -47.68 -22.48
CA GLU A 32 9.49 -47.55 -22.01
C GLU A 32 9.81 -48.54 -20.88
N ALA A 33 8.86 -48.81 -19.99
CA ALA A 33 9.02 -49.80 -18.92
C ALA A 33 9.17 -51.25 -19.44
N LEU A 34 8.67 -51.54 -20.65
CA LEU A 34 8.88 -52.84 -21.31
C LEU A 34 10.26 -52.98 -21.96
N ALA A 35 11.02 -51.88 -22.08
CA ALA A 35 12.34 -51.92 -22.69
C ALA A 35 13.36 -52.57 -21.73
N ALA A 36 14.04 -53.62 -22.20
CA ALA A 36 14.98 -54.41 -21.38
C ALA A 36 16.28 -53.68 -20.98
N SER A 37 16.55 -52.49 -21.54
CA SER A 37 17.75 -51.71 -21.21
C SER A 37 17.57 -50.22 -21.53
N ARG A 38 18.40 -49.38 -20.89
CA ARG A 38 18.43 -47.93 -21.14
C ARG A 38 18.68 -47.60 -22.62
N ALA A 39 19.56 -48.35 -23.30
CA ALA A 39 19.82 -48.17 -24.72
C ALA A 39 18.59 -48.47 -25.59
N ALA A 40 17.72 -49.40 -25.17
CA ALA A 40 16.46 -49.67 -25.86
C ALA A 40 15.44 -48.54 -25.68
N VAL A 41 15.37 -47.93 -24.49
CA VAL A 41 14.56 -46.71 -24.23
C VAL A 41 15.05 -45.56 -25.11
N GLU A 42 16.36 -45.32 -25.15
CA GLU A 42 16.94 -44.24 -25.97
C GLU A 42 16.63 -44.44 -27.45
N ARG A 43 16.70 -45.68 -27.96
CA ARG A 43 16.32 -46.02 -29.34
C ARG A 43 14.83 -45.80 -29.62
N LEU A 44 13.95 -46.12 -28.66
CA LEU A 44 12.52 -45.87 -28.79
C LEU A 44 12.25 -44.37 -28.87
N ARG A 45 12.84 -43.58 -27.97
CA ARG A 45 12.71 -42.11 -27.95
C ARG A 45 13.27 -41.44 -29.21
N SER A 46 14.37 -41.95 -29.76
CA SER A 46 14.98 -41.43 -31.00
C SER A 46 14.31 -41.93 -32.27
N SER A 47 13.28 -42.78 -32.18
CA SER A 47 12.63 -43.35 -33.36
C SER A 47 11.77 -42.33 -34.10
N ALA A 48 11.59 -42.54 -35.41
CA ALA A 48 10.70 -41.72 -36.23
C ALA A 48 9.24 -41.79 -35.76
N ALA A 49 8.82 -42.91 -35.17
CA ALA A 49 7.48 -43.09 -34.61
C ALA A 49 7.28 -42.20 -33.37
N ALA A 50 8.24 -42.17 -32.44
CA ALA A 50 8.19 -41.29 -31.27
C ALA A 50 8.22 -39.81 -31.67
N ALA A 51 9.07 -39.43 -32.63
CA ALA A 51 9.12 -38.07 -33.15
C ALA A 51 7.80 -37.68 -33.86
N GLY A 52 7.22 -38.59 -34.64
CA GLY A 52 5.93 -38.41 -35.30
C GLY A 52 4.78 -38.25 -34.30
N TRP A 53 4.79 -39.05 -33.23
CA TRP A 53 3.82 -38.95 -32.12
C TRP A 53 3.92 -37.60 -31.40
N ALA A 54 5.14 -37.19 -31.01
CA ALA A 54 5.36 -35.92 -30.33
C ALA A 54 4.86 -34.72 -31.15
N LYS A 55 5.09 -34.72 -32.47
CA LYS A 55 4.64 -33.66 -33.38
C LYS A 55 3.12 -33.50 -33.49
N ARG A 56 2.33 -34.51 -33.13
CA ARG A 56 0.86 -34.41 -33.14
C ARG A 56 0.34 -33.52 -32.02
N TRP A 57 1.09 -33.37 -30.93
CA TRP A 57 0.70 -32.56 -29.79
C TRP A 57 1.06 -31.09 -30.00
N ASN A 58 0.07 -30.25 -30.30
CA ASN A 58 0.28 -28.81 -30.43
C ASN A 58 0.25 -28.11 -29.07
N LEU A 59 1.30 -28.36 -28.27
CA LEU A 59 1.47 -27.76 -26.95
C LEU A 59 1.46 -26.22 -26.95
N PRO A 60 2.03 -25.52 -27.94
CA PRO A 60 1.94 -24.06 -28.01
C PRO A 60 0.51 -23.54 -28.08
N VAL A 61 -0.36 -24.14 -28.91
CA VAL A 61 -1.76 -23.70 -29.04
C VAL A 61 -2.55 -24.04 -27.77
N TYR A 62 -2.33 -25.23 -27.20
CA TYR A 62 -2.91 -25.59 -25.91
C TYR A 62 -2.56 -24.54 -24.84
N PHE A 63 -1.28 -24.21 -24.69
CA PHE A 63 -0.83 -23.22 -23.71
C PHE A 63 -1.44 -21.83 -23.98
N SER A 64 -1.56 -21.40 -25.23
CA SER A 64 -2.18 -20.11 -25.56
C SER A 64 -3.64 -20.01 -25.12
N LEU A 65 -4.42 -21.08 -25.28
CA LEU A 65 -5.83 -21.12 -24.85
C LEU A 65 -5.94 -21.09 -23.33
N VAL A 66 -5.15 -21.93 -22.65
CA VAL A 66 -5.09 -21.97 -21.18
C VAL A 66 -4.57 -20.66 -20.60
N PHE A 67 -3.57 -20.05 -21.22
CA PHE A 67 -3.04 -18.74 -20.81
C PHE A 67 -4.13 -17.67 -20.83
N GLN A 68 -4.93 -17.60 -21.90
CA GLN A 68 -6.00 -16.62 -22.02
C GLN A 68 -7.10 -16.85 -20.98
N ASP A 69 -7.45 -18.10 -20.69
CA ASP A 69 -8.40 -18.46 -19.63
C ASP A 69 -7.89 -18.05 -18.23
N ILE A 70 -6.64 -18.42 -17.92
CA ILE A 70 -6.01 -18.13 -16.63
C ILE A 70 -5.79 -16.62 -16.43
N ALA A 71 -5.09 -15.97 -17.37
CA ALA A 71 -4.72 -14.56 -17.21
C ALA A 71 -5.91 -13.61 -17.50
N GLY A 72 -6.84 -14.00 -18.36
CA GLY A 72 -7.96 -13.15 -18.76
C GLY A 72 -8.92 -12.82 -17.62
N THR A 73 -9.17 -13.79 -16.73
CA THR A 73 -10.01 -13.59 -15.54
C THR A 73 -9.39 -12.59 -14.56
N PHE A 74 -8.09 -12.74 -14.26
CA PHE A 74 -7.33 -11.79 -13.46
C PHE A 74 -7.29 -10.39 -14.11
N ASP A 75 -7.03 -10.33 -15.42
CA ASP A 75 -6.91 -9.07 -16.16
C ASP A 75 -8.21 -8.28 -16.20
N ALA A 76 -9.35 -8.97 -16.32
CA ALA A 76 -10.66 -8.35 -16.24
C ALA A 76 -10.89 -7.74 -14.86
N ALA A 77 -10.56 -8.46 -13.78
CA ALA A 77 -10.71 -7.96 -12.42
C ALA A 77 -9.76 -6.78 -12.11
N ALA A 78 -8.51 -6.83 -12.59
CA ALA A 78 -7.54 -5.76 -12.41
C ALA A 78 -7.94 -4.45 -13.14
N LYS A 79 -8.66 -4.56 -14.26
CA LYS A 79 -9.15 -3.45 -15.07
C LYS A 79 -10.58 -3.00 -14.73
N ALA A 80 -11.18 -3.55 -13.67
CA ALA A 80 -12.52 -3.17 -13.24
C ALA A 80 -12.62 -1.65 -13.01
N SER A 81 -13.79 -1.08 -13.31
CA SER A 81 -14.05 0.36 -13.16
C SER A 81 -14.11 0.81 -11.70
N GLN A 82 -14.26 -0.12 -10.76
CA GLN A 82 -14.28 0.09 -9.32
C GLN A 82 -13.67 -1.13 -8.61
N LEU A 83 -13.26 -0.95 -7.35
CA LEU A 83 -12.80 -2.05 -6.51
C LEU A 83 -13.99 -2.93 -6.08
N GLN A 84 -13.98 -4.19 -6.51
CA GLN A 84 -15.09 -5.13 -6.26
C GLN A 84 -14.76 -6.09 -5.13
N GLN A 85 -15.77 -6.44 -4.33
CA GLN A 85 -15.67 -7.50 -3.34
C GLN A 85 -15.62 -8.88 -4.01
N ALA A 86 -14.87 -9.80 -3.43
CA ALA A 86 -14.85 -11.19 -3.86
C ALA A 86 -16.23 -11.83 -3.63
N SER A 87 -16.63 -12.69 -4.56
CA SER A 87 -17.83 -13.52 -4.35
C SER A 87 -17.59 -14.50 -3.20
N PRO A 88 -18.60 -14.78 -2.36
CA PRO A 88 -18.46 -15.74 -1.28
C PRO A 88 -18.08 -17.12 -1.83
N SER A 89 -16.94 -17.64 -1.40
CA SER A 89 -16.52 -19.00 -1.75
C SER A 89 -17.54 -19.99 -1.20
N GLN A 90 -18.17 -20.77 -2.09
CA GLN A 90 -19.04 -21.89 -1.69
C GLN A 90 -18.25 -23.01 -0.97
N HIS A 91 -16.93 -23.04 -1.15
CA HIS A 91 -16.03 -23.99 -0.52
C HIS A 91 -15.41 -23.41 0.75
N GLN A 92 -15.78 -23.96 1.91
CA GLN A 92 -15.27 -23.58 3.24
C GLN A 92 -13.73 -23.69 3.40
N GLN A 93 -13.05 -24.37 2.47
CA GLN A 93 -11.61 -24.60 2.48
C GLN A 93 -10.79 -23.54 1.72
N GLN A 94 -11.43 -22.62 1.00
CA GLN A 94 -10.71 -21.56 0.31
C GLN A 94 -10.33 -20.41 1.26
N PRO A 95 -9.13 -19.82 1.11
CA PRO A 95 -8.74 -18.66 1.87
C PRO A 95 -9.68 -17.48 1.56
N GLN A 96 -10.16 -16.81 2.62
CA GLN A 96 -11.06 -15.67 2.49
C GLN A 96 -10.29 -14.43 2.03
N LEU A 97 -10.20 -14.25 0.72
CA LEU A 97 -9.78 -13.00 0.08
C LEU A 97 -11.01 -12.09 -0.05
N ARG A 98 -10.85 -10.81 0.28
CA ARG A 98 -11.94 -9.83 0.33
C ARG A 98 -12.22 -9.20 -1.03
N LEU A 99 -11.21 -9.11 -1.89
CA LEU A 99 -11.24 -8.39 -3.15
C LEU A 99 -11.28 -9.34 -4.34
N ALA A 100 -12.10 -9.00 -5.33
CA ALA A 100 -12.26 -9.81 -6.54
C ALA A 100 -10.95 -9.98 -7.32
N VAL A 101 -10.11 -8.93 -7.39
CA VAL A 101 -8.80 -8.96 -8.05
C VAL A 101 -7.82 -9.92 -7.36
N SER A 102 -7.81 -9.93 -6.03
CA SER A 102 -6.95 -10.80 -5.23
C SER A 102 -7.41 -12.25 -5.32
N ALA A 103 -8.74 -12.48 -5.28
CA ALA A 103 -9.33 -13.79 -5.48
C ALA A 103 -9.06 -14.35 -6.89
N ALA A 104 -9.18 -13.51 -7.92
CA ALA A 104 -8.88 -13.89 -9.30
C ALA A 104 -7.40 -14.23 -9.49
N LEU A 105 -6.47 -13.47 -8.88
CA LEU A 105 -5.05 -13.81 -8.86
C LEU A 105 -4.82 -15.18 -8.24
N TRP A 106 -5.39 -15.43 -7.06
CA TRP A 106 -5.21 -16.70 -6.36
C TRP A 106 -5.76 -17.88 -7.18
N ALA A 107 -6.95 -17.74 -7.77
CA ALA A 107 -7.52 -18.75 -8.65
C ALA A 107 -6.63 -19.00 -9.88
N ALA A 108 -6.09 -17.94 -10.48
CA ALA A 108 -5.18 -18.06 -11.61
C ALA A 108 -3.88 -18.81 -11.26
N LEU A 109 -3.28 -18.49 -10.10
CA LEU A 109 -2.11 -19.21 -9.58
C LEU A 109 -2.42 -20.69 -9.33
N GLN A 110 -3.55 -21.00 -8.68
CA GLN A 110 -3.97 -22.38 -8.49
C GLN A 110 -4.16 -23.13 -9.81
N ARG A 111 -4.71 -22.46 -10.83
CA ARG A 111 -4.89 -23.05 -12.16
C ARG A 111 -3.55 -23.35 -12.85
N CYS A 112 -2.51 -22.55 -12.62
CA CYS A 112 -1.16 -22.82 -13.15
C CYS A 112 -0.55 -24.13 -12.65
N ILE A 113 -0.98 -24.65 -11.50
CA ILE A 113 -0.47 -25.88 -10.87
C ILE A 113 -1.53 -26.98 -10.76
N ALA A 114 -2.72 -26.77 -11.33
CA ALA A 114 -3.82 -27.72 -11.22
C ALA A 114 -3.54 -28.98 -12.06
N ALA A 115 -3.77 -30.17 -11.50
CA ALA A 115 -3.45 -31.44 -12.15
C ALA A 115 -4.18 -31.68 -13.48
N ASP A 116 -5.35 -31.06 -13.67
CA ASP A 116 -6.17 -31.13 -14.88
C ASP A 116 -5.80 -30.05 -15.94
N VAL A 117 -4.79 -29.22 -15.68
CA VAL A 117 -4.28 -28.21 -16.63
C VAL A 117 -2.77 -28.24 -16.81
N PHE A 118 -2.02 -28.47 -15.73
CA PHE A 118 -0.57 -28.48 -15.77
C PHE A 118 -0.07 -29.65 -16.63
N LEU A 119 0.90 -29.36 -17.49
CA LEU A 119 1.61 -30.34 -18.29
C LEU A 119 3.10 -30.22 -17.98
N GLN A 120 3.75 -31.34 -17.63
CA GLN A 120 5.17 -31.35 -17.29
C GLN A 120 6.04 -30.79 -18.43
N ALA A 121 5.66 -31.06 -19.69
CA ALA A 121 6.36 -30.55 -20.88
C ALA A 121 6.26 -29.02 -21.07
N LEU A 122 5.41 -28.35 -20.29
CA LEU A 122 5.20 -26.91 -20.30
C LEU A 122 5.47 -26.27 -18.92
N ALA A 123 6.17 -26.99 -18.03
CA ALA A 123 6.41 -26.56 -16.67
C ALA A 123 7.08 -25.17 -16.58
N ASP A 124 8.04 -24.89 -17.47
CA ASP A 124 8.71 -23.60 -17.60
C ASP A 124 7.71 -22.47 -17.91
N ARG A 125 6.74 -22.73 -18.79
CA ARG A 125 5.75 -21.74 -19.20
C ARG A 125 4.71 -21.47 -18.11
N PHE A 126 4.26 -22.52 -17.41
CA PHE A 126 3.35 -22.37 -16.28
C PHE A 126 4.03 -21.64 -15.11
N ALA A 127 5.28 -21.98 -14.79
CA ALA A 127 6.06 -21.25 -13.80
C ALA A 127 6.20 -19.76 -14.19
N LYS A 128 6.60 -19.49 -15.45
CA LYS A 128 6.69 -18.12 -15.97
C LYS A 128 5.36 -17.36 -15.87
N LEU A 129 4.25 -17.99 -16.20
CA LEU A 129 2.91 -17.39 -16.08
C LEU A 129 2.60 -17.01 -14.63
N ALA A 130 2.88 -17.89 -13.67
CA ALA A 130 2.68 -17.60 -12.26
C ALA A 130 3.47 -16.37 -11.78
N PHE A 131 4.75 -16.28 -12.17
CA PHE A 131 5.56 -15.08 -11.89
C PHE A 131 5.00 -13.82 -12.54
N GLN A 132 4.58 -13.90 -13.80
CA GLN A 132 3.97 -12.78 -14.50
C GLN A 132 2.70 -12.29 -13.81
N LEU A 133 1.85 -13.19 -13.33
CA LEU A 133 0.65 -12.83 -12.58
C LEU A 133 0.98 -12.09 -11.27
N LEU A 134 1.96 -12.59 -10.50
CA LEU A 134 2.40 -11.94 -9.26
C LEU A 134 2.99 -10.55 -9.52
N VAL A 135 3.87 -10.41 -10.52
CA VAL A 135 4.44 -9.11 -10.91
C VAL A 135 3.36 -8.13 -11.33
N ARG A 136 2.36 -8.57 -12.10
CA ARG A 136 1.26 -7.70 -12.54
C ARG A 136 0.38 -7.24 -11.37
N TYR A 137 0.14 -8.10 -10.38
CA TYR A 137 -0.57 -7.69 -9.17
C TYR A 137 0.25 -6.70 -8.34
N ASP A 138 1.56 -6.92 -8.24
CA ASP A 138 2.46 -5.98 -7.57
C ASP A 138 2.46 -4.60 -8.26
N SER A 139 2.55 -4.57 -9.59
CA SER A 139 2.41 -3.31 -10.36
C SER A 139 1.03 -2.67 -10.16
N TRP A 140 -0.04 -3.46 -10.11
CA TRP A 140 -1.38 -2.95 -9.82
C TRP A 140 -1.46 -2.27 -8.44
N LEU A 141 -0.79 -2.81 -7.41
CA LEU A 141 -0.69 -2.17 -6.09
C LEU A 141 0.06 -0.84 -6.15
N GLN A 142 1.14 -0.78 -6.93
CA GLN A 142 1.90 0.46 -7.13
C GLN A 142 1.08 1.53 -7.88
N ASP A 143 0.28 1.13 -8.86
CA ASP A 143 -0.65 2.01 -9.58
C ASP A 143 -1.74 2.56 -8.64
N VAL A 144 -2.28 1.72 -7.75
CA VAL A 144 -3.21 2.17 -6.69
C VAL A 144 -2.55 3.20 -5.78
N ALA A 145 -1.35 2.89 -5.28
CA ALA A 145 -0.62 3.76 -4.36
C ALA A 145 -0.30 5.13 -5.00
N SER A 146 0.25 5.12 -6.22
CA SER A 146 0.62 6.35 -6.94
C SER A 146 -0.59 7.22 -7.27
N THR A 147 -1.70 6.62 -7.72
CA THR A 147 -2.94 7.35 -8.01
C THR A 147 -3.51 8.00 -6.75
N ARG A 148 -3.52 7.26 -5.63
CA ARG A 148 -4.01 7.78 -4.35
C ARG A 148 -3.11 8.88 -3.80
N GLN A 149 -1.78 8.74 -3.89
CA GLN A 149 -0.83 9.78 -3.51
C GLN A 149 -1.03 11.07 -4.32
N ALA A 150 -1.21 10.95 -5.64
CA ALA A 150 -1.48 12.09 -6.50
C ALA A 150 -2.78 12.82 -6.11
N ALA A 151 -3.83 12.07 -5.76
CA ALA A 151 -5.09 12.65 -5.29
C ALA A 151 -4.96 13.38 -3.94
N LEU A 152 -4.13 12.86 -3.01
CA LEU A 152 -3.85 13.50 -1.73
C LEU A 152 -2.97 14.77 -1.87
N ALA A 153 -2.09 14.80 -2.87
CA ALA A 153 -1.22 15.95 -3.15
C ALA A 153 -1.93 17.07 -3.94
N ALA A 154 -3.01 16.74 -4.67
CA ALA A 154 -3.77 17.72 -5.41
C ALA A 154 -4.37 18.76 -4.45
N PRO A 155 -4.20 20.07 -4.71
CA PRO A 155 -4.84 21.08 -3.88
C PRO A 155 -6.35 20.88 -3.94
N THR A 156 -6.97 20.63 -2.77
CA THR A 156 -8.42 20.58 -2.64
C THR A 156 -8.99 21.86 -3.25
N ALA A 157 -9.59 21.76 -4.43
CA ALA A 157 -10.32 22.86 -5.03
C ALA A 157 -11.35 23.32 -4.01
N ALA A 158 -11.27 24.59 -3.60
CA ALA A 158 -12.18 25.17 -2.64
C ALA A 158 -13.63 24.95 -3.12
N PRO A 159 -14.54 24.45 -2.26
CA PRO A 159 -15.94 24.36 -2.64
C PRO A 159 -16.51 25.79 -2.63
N GLY A 160 -16.92 26.28 -3.81
CA GLY A 160 -17.83 27.42 -3.93
C GLY A 160 -17.24 28.69 -4.54
N THR A 161 -17.25 28.76 -5.86
CA THR A 161 -17.76 29.95 -6.55
C THR A 161 -18.90 29.49 -7.44
N ALA A 162 -20.12 29.62 -6.91
CA ALA A 162 -21.32 29.56 -7.72
C ALA A 162 -21.16 30.50 -8.91
N ALA A 163 -21.22 29.95 -10.11
CA ALA A 163 -21.32 30.71 -11.34
C ALA A 163 -22.59 31.58 -11.25
N GLY A 164 -22.41 32.89 -11.14
CA GLY A 164 -23.48 33.85 -11.31
C GLY A 164 -24.03 33.77 -12.75
N PRO A 165 -25.31 34.07 -12.98
CA PRO A 165 -25.93 33.92 -14.28
C PRO A 165 -25.29 34.91 -15.27
N ALA A 166 -24.69 34.36 -16.33
CA ALA A 166 -24.16 35.14 -17.43
C ALA A 166 -25.30 35.88 -18.13
N ALA A 167 -25.18 37.21 -18.16
CA ALA A 167 -26.09 38.10 -18.87
C ALA A 167 -26.09 37.79 -20.37
N ALA A 168 -27.29 37.68 -20.92
CA ALA A 168 -27.56 37.57 -22.34
C ALA A 168 -27.05 38.82 -23.08
N GLY A 169 -26.22 38.61 -24.10
CA GLY A 169 -25.70 39.66 -24.97
C GLY A 169 -25.68 39.18 -26.42
N ALA A 170 -26.74 39.57 -27.14
CA ALA A 170 -26.88 39.82 -28.58
C ALA A 170 -26.07 38.98 -29.60
N ALA A 171 -26.82 38.23 -30.41
CA ALA A 171 -26.39 37.58 -31.64
C ALA A 171 -26.17 38.57 -32.80
N ALA A 172 -25.20 38.25 -33.66
CA ALA A 172 -25.17 38.66 -35.07
C ALA A 172 -24.63 37.49 -35.94
N PRO A 173 -25.12 37.29 -37.17
CA PRO A 173 -24.97 36.03 -37.92
C PRO A 173 -23.85 36.08 -38.98
N GLY A 174 -23.24 34.93 -39.29
CA GLY A 174 -22.38 34.83 -40.48
C GLY A 174 -21.52 33.58 -40.61
N SER A 175 -21.98 32.67 -41.48
CA SER A 175 -21.25 31.64 -42.25
C SER A 175 -21.03 30.23 -41.65
N PRO A 176 -21.20 29.17 -42.48
CA PRO A 176 -21.20 27.78 -42.05
C PRO A 176 -19.80 27.15 -42.18
N ALA A 177 -19.39 26.37 -41.18
CA ALA A 177 -18.25 25.47 -41.32
C ALA A 177 -18.58 24.11 -40.70
N ALA A 178 -18.62 23.13 -41.60
CA ALA A 178 -18.55 21.68 -41.46
C ALA A 178 -18.53 21.10 -40.03
N GLY A 179 -19.54 20.27 -39.75
CA GLY A 179 -19.55 19.39 -38.59
C GLY A 179 -18.43 18.36 -38.64
N ALA A 180 -17.53 18.44 -37.67
CA ALA A 180 -16.78 17.30 -37.17
C ALA A 180 -17.17 17.15 -35.70
N GLY A 181 -18.13 16.26 -35.46
CA GLY A 181 -18.50 15.84 -34.11
C GLY A 181 -17.35 15.05 -33.49
N ALA A 182 -16.38 15.74 -32.90
CA ALA A 182 -15.49 15.14 -31.92
C ALA A 182 -16.26 15.09 -30.59
N ALA A 183 -17.03 14.03 -30.41
CA ALA A 183 -17.45 13.59 -29.09
C ALA A 183 -16.19 13.20 -28.31
N GLY A 184 -15.55 14.18 -27.67
CA GLY A 184 -14.53 13.97 -26.66
C GLY A 184 -15.16 13.42 -25.39
N GLY A 185 -15.69 12.19 -25.47
CA GLY A 185 -15.90 11.40 -24.27
C GLY A 185 -14.51 11.00 -23.79
N THR A 186 -14.04 11.61 -22.70
CA THR A 186 -12.93 11.06 -21.95
C THR A 186 -13.31 9.63 -21.59
N ALA A 187 -12.69 8.64 -22.24
CA ALA A 187 -12.90 7.25 -21.89
C ALA A 187 -12.66 7.12 -20.38
N ALA A 188 -13.65 6.61 -19.64
CA ALA A 188 -13.51 6.38 -18.22
C ALA A 188 -12.23 5.56 -17.98
N ALA A 189 -11.31 6.08 -17.18
CA ALA A 189 -10.04 5.42 -16.94
C ALA A 189 -10.30 4.03 -16.34
N ALA A 190 -9.84 2.98 -17.02
CA ALA A 190 -10.01 1.60 -16.55
C ALA A 190 -8.97 1.28 -15.47
N GLY A 191 -9.33 0.40 -14.52
CA GLY A 191 -8.43 -0.01 -13.44
C GLY A 191 -8.19 1.11 -12.39
N PRO A 192 -7.07 1.03 -11.63
CA PRO A 192 -6.81 1.92 -10.49
C PRO A 192 -6.92 3.41 -10.79
N ALA A 193 -6.53 3.84 -11.98
CA ALA A 193 -6.58 5.25 -12.39
C ALA A 193 -8.00 5.85 -12.31
N GLY A 194 -9.06 5.04 -12.43
CA GLY A 194 -10.45 5.51 -12.40
C GLY A 194 -11.06 5.66 -11.00
N TRP A 195 -10.54 4.97 -9.99
CA TRP A 195 -11.20 4.89 -8.67
C TRP A 195 -10.25 5.01 -7.47
N ALA A 196 -8.94 4.78 -7.65
CA ALA A 196 -8.01 4.76 -6.52
C ALA A 196 -7.87 6.13 -5.85
N GLY A 197 -8.10 7.23 -6.58
CA GLY A 197 -8.08 8.58 -6.03
C GLY A 197 -9.13 8.85 -4.95
N SER A 198 -10.28 8.16 -4.99
CA SER A 198 -11.41 8.36 -4.07
C SER A 198 -11.57 7.24 -3.04
N MET A 199 -10.57 6.37 -2.87
CA MET A 199 -10.62 5.28 -1.90
C MET A 199 -10.70 5.79 -0.46
N GLY A 200 -11.49 5.12 0.37
CA GLY A 200 -11.54 5.31 1.80
C GLY A 200 -10.62 4.37 2.57
N ALA A 201 -10.75 4.44 3.89
CA ALA A 201 -9.95 3.63 4.81
C ALA A 201 -10.29 2.13 4.74
N GLU A 202 -11.53 1.80 4.38
CA GLU A 202 -11.99 0.42 4.26
C GLU A 202 -11.35 -0.30 3.07
N GLU A 203 -11.31 0.35 1.90
CA GLU A 203 -10.67 -0.19 0.71
C GLU A 203 -9.16 -0.35 0.90
N CYS A 204 -8.49 0.66 1.48
CA CYS A 204 -7.06 0.57 1.82
C CYS A 204 -6.76 -0.59 2.79
N ALA A 205 -7.60 -0.78 3.81
CA ALA A 205 -7.45 -1.88 4.76
C ALA A 205 -7.71 -3.25 4.11
N ALA A 206 -8.69 -3.35 3.22
CA ALA A 206 -8.97 -4.57 2.47
C ALA A 206 -7.81 -4.95 1.55
N ILE A 207 -7.21 -3.99 0.83
CA ILE A 207 -6.05 -4.23 -0.03
C ILE A 207 -4.85 -4.74 0.78
N CYS A 208 -4.56 -4.11 1.92
CA CYS A 208 -3.47 -4.56 2.78
C CYS A 208 -3.71 -5.95 3.38
N ALA A 209 -4.94 -6.23 3.81
CA ALA A 209 -5.32 -7.54 4.33
C ALA A 209 -5.15 -8.64 3.28
N ASP A 210 -5.63 -8.42 2.06
CA ASP A 210 -5.52 -9.36 0.96
C ASP A 210 -4.08 -9.53 0.48
N ALA A 211 -3.27 -8.46 0.43
CA ALA A 211 -1.85 -8.55 0.10
C ALA A 211 -1.08 -9.43 1.10
N ASN A 212 -1.34 -9.27 2.41
CA ASN A 212 -0.76 -10.13 3.46
C ASN A 212 -1.28 -11.57 3.40
N ALA A 213 -2.54 -11.78 3.01
CA ALA A 213 -3.09 -13.12 2.79
C ALA A 213 -2.41 -13.79 1.58
N LEU A 214 -2.29 -13.10 0.46
CA LEU A 214 -1.61 -13.57 -0.74
C LEU A 214 -0.14 -13.91 -0.46
N GLN A 215 0.58 -13.08 0.30
CA GLN A 215 1.95 -13.39 0.71
C GLN A 215 2.04 -14.77 1.38
N ARG A 216 1.18 -15.02 2.38
CA ARG A 216 1.15 -16.30 3.10
C ARG A 216 0.77 -17.48 2.21
N LEU A 217 -0.19 -17.28 1.31
CA LEU A 217 -0.64 -18.32 0.39
C LEU A 217 0.42 -18.70 -0.65
N VAL A 218 1.12 -17.69 -1.18
CA VAL A 218 2.20 -17.85 -2.16
C VAL A 218 3.40 -18.55 -1.52
N VAL A 219 3.89 -18.04 -0.39
CA VAL A 219 5.05 -18.60 0.33
C VAL A 219 4.75 -19.99 0.89
N GLY A 220 3.53 -20.22 1.37
CA GLY A 220 3.11 -21.51 1.92
C GLY A 220 2.71 -22.49 0.82
N SER A 221 1.40 -22.63 0.61
CA SER A 221 0.81 -23.70 -0.20
C SER A 221 1.26 -23.70 -1.66
N PHE A 222 1.36 -22.53 -2.30
CA PHE A 222 1.65 -22.46 -3.72
C PHE A 222 3.11 -22.81 -4.03
N SER A 223 4.05 -22.20 -3.30
CA SER A 223 5.48 -22.45 -3.47
C SER A 223 5.83 -23.92 -3.23
N SER A 224 5.28 -24.53 -2.17
CA SER A 224 5.49 -25.95 -1.88
C SER A 224 4.96 -26.87 -2.99
N HIS A 225 3.75 -26.59 -3.51
CA HIS A 225 3.17 -27.39 -4.59
C HIS A 225 3.96 -27.24 -5.89
N LEU A 226 4.30 -26.01 -6.27
CA LEU A 226 5.07 -25.74 -7.49
C LEU A 226 6.46 -26.40 -7.41
N ALA A 227 7.14 -26.32 -6.27
CA ALA A 227 8.41 -27.02 -6.07
C ALA A 227 8.27 -28.55 -6.22
N GLY A 228 7.17 -29.14 -5.75
CA GLY A 228 6.87 -30.56 -5.94
C GLY A 228 6.70 -30.95 -7.41
N LEU A 229 6.00 -30.14 -8.20
CA LEU A 229 5.86 -30.35 -9.66
C LEU A 229 7.19 -30.20 -10.42
N LEU A 230 8.12 -29.43 -9.85
CA LEU A 230 9.44 -29.15 -10.42
C LEU A 230 10.55 -30.02 -9.82
N ALA A 231 10.23 -31.02 -9.00
CA ALA A 231 11.22 -31.85 -8.29
C ALA A 231 12.19 -32.63 -9.21
N GLY A 232 11.86 -32.77 -10.49
CA GLY A 232 12.75 -33.36 -11.51
C GLY A 232 13.87 -32.43 -12.01
N LEU A 233 13.85 -31.14 -11.62
CA LEU A 233 14.89 -30.17 -11.96
C LEU A 233 16.03 -30.18 -10.92
N PRO A 234 17.22 -29.64 -11.25
CA PRO A 234 18.30 -29.44 -10.29
C PRO A 234 17.83 -28.67 -9.06
N GLY A 235 18.22 -29.12 -7.86
CA GLY A 235 17.72 -28.58 -6.60
C GLY A 235 18.06 -27.11 -6.36
N ASP A 236 19.18 -26.63 -6.91
CA ASP A 236 19.58 -25.22 -6.92
C ASP A 236 18.61 -24.35 -7.71
N VAL A 237 18.11 -24.83 -8.86
CA VAL A 237 17.12 -24.12 -9.68
C VAL A 237 15.79 -24.00 -8.93
N VAL A 238 15.34 -25.09 -8.29
CA VAL A 238 14.10 -25.09 -7.50
C VAL A 238 14.23 -24.17 -6.28
N ALA A 239 15.40 -24.15 -5.63
CA ALA A 239 15.67 -23.23 -4.52
C ALA A 239 15.63 -21.77 -4.95
N GLN A 240 16.28 -21.41 -6.07
CA GLN A 240 16.23 -20.04 -6.61
C GLN A 240 14.79 -19.62 -6.97
N LEU A 241 14.00 -20.52 -7.55
CA LEU A 241 12.60 -20.26 -7.88
C LEU A 241 11.75 -20.00 -6.63
N THR A 242 11.95 -20.80 -5.59
CA THR A 242 11.26 -20.65 -4.29
C THR A 242 11.64 -19.33 -3.61
N GLU A 243 12.92 -18.96 -3.64
CA GLU A 243 13.43 -17.71 -3.09
C GLU A 243 12.85 -16.49 -3.82
N THR A 244 12.87 -16.51 -5.16
CA THR A 244 12.27 -15.43 -5.97
C THR A 244 10.77 -15.28 -5.74
N LEU A 245 10.01 -16.37 -5.59
CA LEU A 245 8.59 -16.31 -5.20
C LEU A 245 8.41 -15.66 -3.82
N THR A 246 9.27 -16.01 -2.87
CA THR A 246 9.22 -15.47 -1.51
C THR A 246 9.50 -13.96 -1.51
N GLN A 247 10.47 -13.52 -2.28
CA GLN A 247 10.77 -12.09 -2.48
C GLN A 247 9.61 -11.34 -3.12
N LEU A 248 9.03 -11.87 -4.20
CA LEU A 248 7.87 -11.26 -4.87
C LEU A 248 6.64 -11.17 -3.95
N ALA A 249 6.36 -12.23 -3.20
CA ALA A 249 5.30 -12.23 -2.19
C ALA A 249 5.56 -11.20 -1.08
N GLY A 250 6.81 -11.04 -0.66
CA GLY A 250 7.23 -9.98 0.26
C GLY A 250 6.96 -8.58 -0.27
N ASN A 251 7.31 -8.31 -1.54
CA ASN A 251 7.05 -7.03 -2.19
C ASN A 251 5.55 -6.70 -2.24
N ILE A 252 4.71 -7.68 -2.57
CA ILE A 252 3.25 -7.54 -2.57
C ILE A 252 2.74 -7.10 -1.18
N ALA A 253 3.22 -7.74 -0.12
CA ALA A 253 2.86 -7.39 1.25
C ALA A 253 3.30 -5.95 1.61
N GLN A 254 4.53 -5.58 1.22
CA GLN A 254 5.07 -4.24 1.45
C GLN A 254 4.28 -3.16 0.70
N HIS A 255 3.98 -3.34 -0.59
CA HIS A 255 3.18 -2.37 -1.35
C HIS A 255 1.73 -2.30 -0.83
N GLY A 256 1.15 -3.44 -0.41
CA GLY A 256 -0.15 -3.44 0.28
C GLY A 256 -0.14 -2.62 1.58
N GLN A 257 0.94 -2.71 2.36
CA GLN A 257 1.14 -1.86 3.54
C GLN A 257 1.31 -0.38 3.17
N GLN A 258 2.02 -0.04 2.10
CA GLN A 258 2.14 1.34 1.64
C GLN A 258 0.77 1.94 1.29
N VAL A 259 -0.10 1.18 0.61
CA VAL A 259 -1.48 1.61 0.31
C VAL A 259 -2.27 1.88 1.60
N LEU A 260 -2.09 1.07 2.65
CA LEU A 260 -2.72 1.30 3.96
C LEU A 260 -2.26 2.62 4.60
N LEU A 261 -0.96 2.93 4.52
CA LEU A 261 -0.41 4.14 5.13
C LEU A 261 -0.92 5.43 4.48
N LEU A 262 -1.45 5.37 3.25
CA LEU A 262 -2.08 6.53 2.59
C LEU A 262 -3.35 7.02 3.29
N ILE A 263 -4.01 6.18 4.10
CA ILE A 263 -5.09 6.62 5.00
C ILE A 263 -4.59 7.74 5.93
N GLY A 264 -3.30 7.69 6.28
CA GLY A 264 -2.66 8.68 7.13
C GLY A 264 -2.78 10.10 6.59
N GLY A 265 -2.80 10.30 5.27
CA GLY A 265 -3.00 11.62 4.66
C GLY A 265 -4.36 12.25 5.00
N ASP A 266 -5.46 11.50 4.89
CA ASP A 266 -6.80 12.01 5.23
C ASP A 266 -6.95 12.26 6.72
N VAL A 267 -6.33 11.42 7.56
CA VAL A 267 -6.33 11.59 9.01
C VAL A 267 -5.52 12.81 9.39
N LEU A 268 -4.35 12.99 8.77
CA LEU A 268 -3.48 14.14 8.96
C LEU A 268 -4.21 15.45 8.65
N GLU A 269 -4.89 15.55 7.51
CA GLU A 269 -5.64 16.78 7.17
C GLU A 269 -6.76 17.06 8.18
N ARG A 270 -7.47 16.03 8.67
CA ARG A 270 -8.45 16.19 9.76
C ARG A 270 -7.82 16.66 11.07
N CYS A 271 -6.67 16.10 11.44
CA CYS A 271 -5.90 16.55 12.62
C CYS A 271 -5.47 18.01 12.46
N MET A 272 -4.97 18.38 11.28
CA MET A 272 -4.49 19.73 10.99
C MET A 272 -5.63 20.76 10.86
N ALA A 273 -6.82 20.36 10.43
CA ALA A 273 -8.00 21.22 10.44
C ALA A 273 -8.33 21.69 11.87
N MET A 274 -8.26 20.80 12.86
CA MET A 274 -8.43 21.16 14.29
C MET A 274 -7.38 22.16 14.76
N VAL A 275 -6.11 21.95 14.38
CA VAL A 275 -5.01 22.89 14.70
C VAL A 275 -5.25 24.27 14.06
N ARG A 276 -5.70 24.32 12.80
CA ARG A 276 -5.96 25.57 12.05
C ARG A 276 -7.16 26.34 12.59
N GLN A 277 -8.26 25.67 12.94
CA GLN A 277 -9.45 26.31 13.53
C GLN A 277 -9.12 27.04 14.85
N LEU A 278 -8.03 26.64 15.51
CA LEU A 278 -7.61 27.18 16.80
C LEU A 278 -6.45 28.21 16.67
N LYS A 279 -5.94 28.47 15.44
CA LYS A 279 -5.06 29.62 15.12
C LYS A 279 -5.74 30.98 15.34
N GLY A 280 -7.05 31.04 15.58
CA GLY A 280 -7.75 32.27 16.00
C GLY A 280 -7.24 32.84 17.34
N ILE A 281 -6.48 32.06 18.12
CA ILE A 281 -6.03 32.41 19.48
C ILE A 281 -4.78 33.32 19.48
N THR A 282 -3.92 33.29 18.44
CA THR A 282 -2.79 34.23 18.33
C THR A 282 -3.25 35.67 18.15
N ALA A 283 -4.43 35.90 17.56
CA ALA A 283 -5.08 37.21 17.55
C ALA A 283 -5.53 37.65 18.97
N THR A 284 -5.90 36.70 19.83
CA THR A 284 -6.36 36.96 21.20
C THR A 284 -5.23 37.34 22.16
N TYR A 285 -4.02 36.77 21.99
CA TYR A 285 -2.85 37.12 22.79
C TYR A 285 -2.15 38.39 22.31
N ARG A 286 -2.33 38.80 21.05
CA ARG A 286 -1.79 40.06 20.50
C ARG A 286 -2.41 41.32 21.11
N MET A 287 -3.58 41.20 21.74
CA MET A 287 -4.43 42.33 22.15
C MET A 287 -4.76 42.34 23.65
N THR A 288 -4.40 41.31 24.41
CA THR A 288 -4.72 41.25 25.83
C THR A 288 -3.45 41.07 26.64
N ALA A 289 -3.16 42.02 27.53
CA ALA A 289 -2.10 41.96 28.52
C ALA A 289 -2.38 40.86 29.58
N LYS A 290 -2.57 39.62 29.11
CA LYS A 290 -2.77 38.44 29.95
C LYS A 290 -1.40 37.90 30.32
N GLY A 291 -1.21 37.63 31.60
CA GLY A 291 0.02 37.06 32.15
C GLY A 291 0.36 35.68 31.56
N PRO A 292 1.53 35.13 31.92
CA PRO A 292 2.06 33.91 31.34
C PRO A 292 1.06 32.75 31.43
N PRO A 293 0.87 31.98 30.35
CA PRO A 293 -0.16 30.95 30.27
C PRO A 293 0.12 29.78 31.21
N VAL A 294 -0.88 29.45 32.04
CA VAL A 294 -0.83 28.40 33.07
C VAL A 294 -1.46 27.09 32.61
N ARG A 295 -1.96 27.03 31.37
CA ARG A 295 -2.64 25.86 30.79
C ARG A 295 -2.09 25.54 29.40
N HIS A 296 -1.98 24.24 29.09
CA HIS A 296 -1.71 23.79 27.73
C HIS A 296 -2.78 24.35 26.77
N SER A 297 -2.39 24.56 25.52
CA SER A 297 -3.32 25.02 24.49
C SER A 297 -4.50 24.06 24.39
N HIS A 298 -5.72 24.61 24.33
CA HIS A 298 -6.96 23.82 24.36
C HIS A 298 -7.08 22.84 23.19
N TYR A 299 -6.41 23.11 22.06
CA TYR A 299 -6.43 22.23 20.89
C TYR A 299 -5.72 20.90 21.11
N VAL A 300 -4.69 20.87 21.97
CA VAL A 300 -3.82 19.70 22.13
C VAL A 300 -4.65 18.47 22.49
N ALA A 301 -5.63 18.60 23.39
CA ALA A 301 -6.52 17.53 23.84
C ALA A 301 -7.21 16.75 22.71
N GLY A 302 -7.47 17.39 21.56
CA GLY A 302 -8.26 16.83 20.46
C GLY A 302 -7.50 16.62 19.14
N VAL A 303 -6.21 16.97 19.04
CA VAL A 303 -5.46 16.88 17.76
C VAL A 303 -5.46 15.46 17.20
N LEU A 304 -5.21 14.46 18.06
CA LEU A 304 -5.13 13.07 17.65
C LEU A 304 -6.49 12.33 17.73
N GLN A 305 -7.58 13.05 17.98
CA GLN A 305 -8.91 12.44 18.04
C GLN A 305 -9.35 11.79 16.72
N PRO A 306 -9.06 12.35 15.52
CA PRO A 306 -9.37 11.67 14.26
C PRO A 306 -8.61 10.33 14.10
N LEU A 307 -7.35 10.28 14.53
CA LEU A 307 -6.56 9.04 14.54
C LEU A 307 -7.16 8.02 15.52
N ARG A 308 -7.55 8.46 16.71
CA ARG A 308 -8.21 7.61 17.70
C ARG A 308 -9.51 7.03 17.16
N GLN A 309 -10.36 7.85 16.55
CA GLN A 309 -11.60 7.40 15.94
C GLN A 309 -11.34 6.37 14.85
N LEU A 310 -10.33 6.57 13.99
CA LEU A 310 -10.01 5.58 12.96
C LEU A 310 -9.61 4.21 13.53
N LEU A 311 -8.86 4.20 14.64
CA LEU A 311 -8.34 2.95 15.24
C LEU A 311 -9.34 2.26 16.17
N GLU A 312 -10.21 3.02 16.84
CA GLU A 312 -11.12 2.52 17.89
C GLU A 312 -12.58 2.37 17.42
N THR A 313 -13.02 3.14 16.41
CA THR A 313 -14.40 3.05 15.92
C THR A 313 -14.54 1.81 15.05
N GLY A 314 -15.60 1.03 15.27
CA GLY A 314 -15.85 -0.22 14.57
C GLY A 314 -15.64 -0.12 13.06
N GLY A 315 -14.89 -1.06 12.49
CA GLY A 315 -14.56 -1.06 11.07
C GLY A 315 -13.38 -1.97 10.72
N PRO A 316 -13.03 -2.07 9.43
CA PRO A 316 -11.96 -2.94 8.94
C PRO A 316 -10.58 -2.56 9.47
N VAL A 317 -10.33 -1.28 9.78
CA VAL A 317 -9.07 -0.81 10.37
C VAL A 317 -8.91 -1.28 11.82
N GLN A 318 -10.00 -1.40 12.57
CA GLN A 318 -9.98 -1.95 13.94
C GLN A 318 -9.58 -3.44 13.96
N GLN A 319 -9.88 -4.17 12.88
CA GLN A 319 -9.53 -5.59 12.75
C GLN A 319 -8.09 -5.83 12.30
N LEU A 320 -7.33 -4.78 11.98
CA LEU A 320 -5.93 -4.93 11.59
C LEU A 320 -5.07 -5.46 12.76
N PRO A 321 -3.99 -6.20 12.46
CA PRO A 321 -2.96 -6.54 13.43
C PRO A 321 -2.41 -5.30 14.15
N ASP A 322 -2.11 -5.43 15.44
CA ASP A 322 -1.63 -4.31 16.25
C ASP A 322 -0.33 -3.69 15.70
N ALA A 323 0.54 -4.50 15.09
CA ALA A 323 1.73 -4.01 14.40
C ALA A 323 1.41 -3.00 13.28
N LEU A 324 0.38 -3.25 12.47
CA LEU A 324 -0.04 -2.34 11.40
C LEU A 324 -0.72 -1.09 11.97
N LYS A 325 -1.51 -1.22 13.03
CA LYS A 325 -2.11 -0.07 13.74
C LYS A 325 -1.03 0.84 14.32
N LEU A 326 0.01 0.27 14.93
CA LEU A 326 1.15 1.01 15.47
C LEU A 326 1.94 1.72 14.37
N LEU A 327 2.16 1.07 13.23
CA LEU A 327 2.81 1.69 12.08
C LEU A 327 2.01 2.87 11.53
N LEU A 328 0.70 2.71 11.35
CA LEU A 328 -0.19 3.79 10.90
C LEU A 328 -0.22 4.94 11.91
N ALA A 329 -0.35 4.64 13.20
CA ALA A 329 -0.34 5.65 14.25
C ALA A 329 0.97 6.44 14.27
N ARG A 330 2.11 5.73 14.18
CA ARG A 330 3.44 6.35 14.13
C ARG A 330 3.61 7.26 12.92
N ASP A 331 3.18 6.80 11.75
CA ASP A 331 3.25 7.59 10.52
C ASP A 331 2.43 8.87 10.62
N VAL A 332 1.16 8.77 11.03
CA VAL A 332 0.29 9.94 11.23
C VAL A 332 0.85 10.90 12.26
N ILE A 333 1.30 10.40 13.42
CA ILE A 333 1.83 11.24 14.50
C ILE A 333 3.11 11.96 14.05
N ASN A 334 4.01 11.30 13.32
CA ASN A 334 5.19 11.96 12.76
C ASN A 334 4.82 13.10 11.82
N ASN A 335 3.92 12.83 10.87
CA ASN A 335 3.46 13.85 9.93
C ASN A 335 2.75 15.02 10.64
N VAL A 336 1.95 14.74 11.69
CA VAL A 336 1.35 15.78 12.54
C VAL A 336 2.43 16.61 13.24
N ASN A 337 3.43 15.97 13.84
CA ASN A 337 4.53 16.66 14.51
C ASN A 337 5.29 17.56 13.54
N ASP A 338 5.64 17.06 12.35
CA ASP A 338 6.38 17.82 11.34
C ASP A 338 5.57 19.04 10.87
N ARG A 339 4.26 18.85 10.66
CA ARG A 339 3.38 19.95 10.26
C ARG A 339 3.18 20.98 11.38
N CYS A 340 3.05 20.53 12.64
CA CYS A 340 3.02 21.41 13.80
C CYS A 340 4.35 22.16 13.99
N ASN A 341 5.48 21.53 13.70
CA ASN A 341 6.80 22.17 13.79
C ASN A 341 6.92 23.30 12.77
N ALA A 342 6.60 23.02 11.50
CA ALA A 342 6.59 24.05 10.45
C ALA A 342 5.67 25.24 10.79
N LEU A 343 4.49 24.97 11.35
CA LEU A 343 3.58 26.04 11.81
C LEU A 343 4.16 26.84 12.99
N SER A 344 4.89 26.19 13.89
CA SER A 344 5.52 26.83 15.04
C SER A 344 6.68 27.73 14.59
N GLU A 345 7.49 27.30 13.63
CA GLU A 345 8.54 28.11 13.00
C GLU A 345 7.96 29.37 12.31
N GLU A 346 6.89 29.22 11.55
CA GLU A 346 6.17 30.34 10.90
C GLU A 346 5.64 31.35 11.93
N LEU A 347 5.07 30.86 13.03
CA LEU A 347 4.57 31.71 14.11
C LEU A 347 5.72 32.44 14.83
N LEU A 348 6.79 31.74 15.20
CA LEU A 348 7.94 32.32 15.89
C LEU A 348 8.66 33.37 15.03
N THR A 349 8.81 33.13 13.73
CA THR A 349 9.38 34.12 12.79
C THR A 349 8.49 35.36 12.68
N THR A 350 7.17 35.18 12.61
CA THR A 350 6.20 36.28 12.61
C THR A 350 6.28 37.10 13.90
N VAL A 351 6.32 36.44 15.07
CA VAL A 351 6.44 37.11 16.38
C VAL A 351 7.73 37.91 16.45
N LYS A 352 8.89 37.31 16.11
CA LYS A 352 10.19 38.00 16.09
C LYS A 352 10.19 39.25 15.18
N LYS A 353 9.56 39.16 14.00
CA LYS A 353 9.42 40.29 13.06
C LYS A 353 8.50 41.39 13.61
N THR A 354 7.44 41.02 14.32
CA THR A 354 6.54 41.99 14.96
C THR A 354 7.18 42.65 16.18
N GLU A 355 7.95 41.92 16.97
CA GLU A 355 8.70 42.46 18.11
C GLU A 355 9.78 43.43 17.63
N SER A 356 10.53 43.10 16.58
CA SER A 356 11.52 44.04 16.01
C SER A 356 10.88 45.31 15.45
N SER A 357 9.65 45.20 14.92
CA SER A 357 8.85 46.36 14.48
C SER A 357 8.35 47.21 15.66
N LEU A 358 7.89 46.58 16.75
CA LEU A 358 7.45 47.27 17.98
C LEU A 358 8.61 47.93 18.74
N LYS A 359 9.80 47.30 18.74
CA LYS A 359 11.05 47.87 19.27
C LYS A 359 11.44 49.14 18.52
N ARG A 360 11.28 49.17 17.19
CA ARG A 360 11.49 50.38 16.38
C ARG A 360 10.47 51.48 16.70
N LEU A 361 9.26 51.11 17.14
CA LEU A 361 8.18 52.04 17.51
C LEU A 361 8.23 52.49 18.99
N LYS A 362 9.24 52.08 19.78
CA LYS A 362 9.41 52.41 21.21
C LYS A 362 8.19 52.09 22.10
N LYS A 363 7.29 51.17 21.68
CA LYS A 363 5.99 50.96 22.35
C LYS A 363 5.87 49.67 23.18
N SER A 364 6.91 48.83 23.30
CA SER A 364 6.84 47.61 24.13
C SER A 364 8.06 47.37 25.02
N ARG A 365 7.83 46.72 26.16
CA ARG A 365 8.87 46.11 27.00
C ARG A 365 9.50 44.93 26.24
N PRO A 366 10.82 44.68 26.35
CA PRO A 366 11.49 43.58 25.66
C PRO A 366 11.33 42.26 26.43
N GLY A 367 11.02 41.16 25.73
CA GLY A 367 11.27 39.78 26.20
C GLY A 367 10.14 39.02 26.90
N GLU A 368 9.23 39.68 27.64
CA GLU A 368 8.18 38.98 28.42
C GLU A 368 7.16 38.24 27.55
N ASP A 369 6.70 38.84 26.45
CA ASP A 369 5.67 38.24 25.57
C ASP A 369 6.19 37.00 24.81
N ALA A 370 7.48 36.99 24.44
CA ALA A 370 8.11 35.87 23.75
C ALA A 370 8.36 34.69 24.70
N ALA A 371 8.81 34.97 25.93
CA ALA A 371 9.01 33.96 26.97
C ALA A 371 7.68 33.31 27.41
N ALA A 372 6.62 34.12 27.57
CA ALA A 372 5.27 33.62 27.88
C ALA A 372 4.70 32.74 26.76
N ALA A 373 4.88 33.14 25.50
CA ALA A 373 4.47 32.34 24.34
C ALA A 373 5.24 31.00 24.25
N GLY A 374 6.55 31.02 24.51
CA GLY A 374 7.39 29.81 24.56
C GLY A 374 6.96 28.84 25.66
N ALA A 375 6.71 29.33 26.88
CA ALA A 375 6.25 28.51 28.00
C ALA A 375 4.87 27.86 27.73
N ALA A 376 3.93 28.60 27.12
CA ALA A 376 2.62 28.07 26.69
C ALA A 376 2.77 26.88 25.74
N ALA A 377 3.65 27.06 24.77
CA ALA A 377 3.86 26.11 23.71
C ALA A 377 4.60 24.88 24.24
N ALA A 378 5.59 25.03 25.13
CA ALA A 378 6.26 23.90 25.78
C ALA A 378 5.28 23.04 26.61
N MET A 379 4.39 23.67 27.38
CA MET A 379 3.35 22.96 28.14
C MET A 379 2.34 22.24 27.23
N SER A 380 2.05 22.85 26.07
CA SER A 380 1.22 22.24 25.02
C SER A 380 1.87 20.99 24.45
N MET A 381 3.19 21.02 24.20
CA MET A 381 3.92 19.88 23.66
C MET A 381 4.07 18.73 24.67
N ALA A 382 4.24 19.02 25.96
CA ALA A 382 4.23 17.99 27.01
C ALA A 382 2.87 17.26 27.09
N SER A 383 1.77 17.98 26.90
CA SER A 383 0.43 17.37 26.83
C SER A 383 0.23 16.52 25.57
N HIS A 384 0.78 16.96 24.43
CA HIS A 384 0.79 16.19 23.18
C HIS A 384 1.59 14.89 23.32
N GLY A 385 2.76 14.95 23.98
CA GLY A 385 3.57 13.76 24.29
C GLY A 385 2.82 12.71 25.11
N ARG A 386 1.99 13.13 26.09
CA ARG A 386 1.11 12.21 26.84
C ARG A 386 0.02 11.58 25.98
N GLN A 387 -0.42 12.22 24.90
CA GLN A 387 -1.39 11.63 23.98
C GLN A 387 -0.75 10.61 23.06
N ILE A 388 0.48 10.88 22.59
CA ILE A 388 1.26 9.91 21.81
C ILE A 388 1.41 8.59 22.60
N ALA A 389 1.67 8.69 23.91
CA ALA A 389 1.76 7.52 24.79
C ALA A 389 0.48 6.66 24.82
N ARG A 390 -0.71 7.23 24.59
CA ARG A 390 -1.97 6.48 24.52
C ARG A 390 -2.07 5.57 23.31
N PHE A 391 -1.27 5.81 22.27
CA PHE A 391 -1.16 4.95 21.10
C PHE A 391 -0.05 3.88 21.25
N GLY A 392 0.51 3.71 22.45
CA GLY A 392 1.61 2.75 22.69
C GLY A 392 2.97 3.22 22.16
N LEU A 393 3.10 4.51 21.83
CA LEU A 393 4.34 5.09 21.30
C LEU A 393 5.05 5.92 22.38
N ALA A 394 6.35 5.72 22.55
CA ALA A 394 7.16 6.60 23.37
C ALA A 394 7.47 7.88 22.59
N ALA A 395 6.87 9.00 23.00
CA ALA A 395 7.08 10.31 22.35
C ALA A 395 8.57 10.69 22.27
N GLU A 396 9.35 10.32 23.29
CA GLU A 396 10.79 10.53 23.37
C GLU A 396 11.62 9.71 22.37
N GLN A 397 11.03 8.70 21.73
CA GLN A 397 11.69 7.93 20.67
C GLN A 397 11.41 8.50 19.27
N LEU A 398 10.47 9.45 19.15
CA LEU A 398 10.12 10.08 17.89
C LEU A 398 10.99 11.31 17.65
N ASN A 399 11.86 11.24 16.64
CA ASN A 399 12.70 12.38 16.26
C ASN A 399 11.88 13.61 15.85
N SER A 400 10.72 13.41 15.20
CA SER A 400 9.77 14.47 14.84
C SER A 400 9.27 15.23 16.08
N PHE A 401 8.97 14.51 17.17
CA PHE A 401 8.54 15.10 18.43
C PHE A 401 9.69 15.84 19.13
N LYS A 402 10.92 15.30 19.09
CA LYS A 402 12.10 15.99 19.63
C LYS A 402 12.35 17.33 18.93
N GLN A 403 12.25 17.35 17.60
CA GLN A 403 12.43 18.58 16.81
C GLN A 403 11.35 19.61 17.15
N LEU A 404 10.08 19.19 17.17
CA LEU A 404 8.96 20.02 17.59
C LEU A 404 9.17 20.64 19.00
N LEU A 405 9.60 19.82 19.97
CA LEU A 405 9.87 20.28 21.33
C LEU A 405 11.05 21.27 21.37
N ALA A 406 12.11 21.01 20.61
CA ALA A 406 13.28 21.88 20.54
C ALA A 406 12.98 23.25 19.94
N THR A 407 12.14 23.33 18.90
CA THR A 407 11.71 24.59 18.27
C THR A 407 10.91 25.48 19.25
N VAL A 408 10.14 24.83 20.12
CA VAL A 408 9.17 25.49 20.99
C VAL A 408 9.77 25.88 22.35
N THR A 409 10.81 25.18 22.81
CA THR A 409 11.45 25.44 24.10
C THR A 409 12.46 26.59 23.98
N PRO A 410 12.36 27.66 24.79
CA PRO A 410 13.32 28.77 24.73
C PRO A 410 14.75 28.32 25.14
N PRO A 411 15.80 28.97 24.60
CA PRO A 411 17.19 28.56 24.80
C PRO A 411 17.65 28.59 26.27
N GLU A 412 17.09 29.47 27.10
CA GLU A 412 17.39 29.54 28.55
C GLU A 412 16.88 28.31 29.32
N GLN A 413 15.70 27.78 28.96
CA GLN A 413 15.17 26.55 29.57
C GLN A 413 15.89 25.30 29.04
N GLN A 414 16.33 25.30 27.78
CA GLN A 414 17.19 24.24 27.24
C GLN A 414 18.55 24.18 27.97
N GLN A 415 19.17 25.33 28.25
CA GLN A 415 20.41 25.38 29.04
C GLN A 415 20.19 24.92 30.48
N GLN A 416 19.08 25.30 31.13
CA GLN A 416 18.74 24.80 32.47
C GLN A 416 18.46 23.29 32.48
N GLN A 417 17.69 22.74 31.54
CA GLN A 417 17.46 21.29 31.46
C GLN A 417 18.74 20.52 31.16
N GLN A 418 19.62 21.07 30.34
CA GLN A 418 20.90 20.45 30.00
C GLN A 418 21.88 20.53 31.18
N GLN A 419 21.85 21.61 31.97
CA GLN A 419 22.57 21.71 33.24
C GLN A 419 21.99 20.78 34.32
N GLU A 420 20.67 20.62 34.40
CA GLU A 420 20.03 19.67 35.33
C GLU A 420 20.31 18.22 34.94
N LEU A 421 20.31 17.88 33.65
CA LEU A 421 20.72 16.56 33.16
C LEU A 421 22.21 16.30 33.38
N GLN A 422 23.07 17.31 33.21
CA GLN A 422 24.49 17.21 33.56
C GLN A 422 24.68 17.03 35.06
N GLN A 423 23.98 17.79 35.90
CA GLN A 423 24.01 17.62 37.36
C GLN A 423 23.47 16.26 37.81
N GLN A 424 22.42 15.73 37.17
CA GLN A 424 21.92 14.39 37.46
C GLN A 424 22.90 13.30 37.01
N GLN A 425 23.57 13.46 35.87
CA GLN A 425 24.65 12.54 35.46
C GLN A 425 25.88 12.64 36.36
N GLU A 426 26.22 13.83 36.85
CA GLU A 426 27.31 14.05 37.81
C GLU A 426 26.96 13.50 39.19
N GLN A 427 25.73 13.65 39.65
CA GLN A 427 25.24 13.03 40.90
C GLN A 427 25.18 11.50 40.79
N GLN A 428 24.79 10.95 39.64
CA GLN A 428 24.86 9.51 39.40
C GLN A 428 26.31 9.02 39.33
N ARG A 429 27.24 9.79 38.75
CA ARG A 429 28.68 9.48 38.78
C ARG A 429 29.28 9.57 40.18
N GLY A 430 28.89 10.56 40.97
CA GLY A 430 29.32 10.72 42.37
C GLY A 430 28.82 9.59 43.26
N SER A 431 27.56 9.19 43.09
CA SER A 431 26.96 8.07 43.83
C SER A 431 27.57 6.70 43.49
N ILE A 432 28.18 6.54 42.30
CA ILE A 432 28.90 5.32 41.90
C ILE A 432 30.35 5.34 42.43
N ALA A 433 30.92 6.53 42.68
CA ALA A 433 32.26 6.69 43.24
C ALA A 433 32.32 6.64 44.78
N GLU A 434 31.19 6.80 45.47
CA GLU A 434 31.04 6.71 46.94
C GLU A 434 30.49 5.38 47.46
N GLN A 435 30.47 4.32 46.64
CA GLN A 435 30.23 2.96 47.13
C GLN A 435 31.58 2.25 47.37
N PRO A 436 32.01 2.06 48.64
CA PRO A 436 33.22 1.30 48.96
C PRO A 436 33.08 -0.21 48.68
#